data_AF-A0A357JDU7-F1
#
_entry.id   AF-A0A357JDU7-F1
#
_cell.length_a   1.000
_cell.length_b   1.000
_cell.length_c   1.000
_cell.angle_alpha   90.00
_cell.angle_beta   90.00
_cell.angle_gamma   90.00
#
_symmetry.space_group_name_H-M   'P 1'
#
loop_
_entity.id
_entity.type
_entity.pdbx_description
1 polymer ?
#
loop_
_entity_poly.entity_id
_entity_poly.type
_entity_poly.pdbx_seq_one_letter_code
_entity_poly.pdbx_strand_id
1 'polypeptide(L)'
;MKSKIFIFVPINIGRNLESLLKRKAPDTEFITPSSSSEELNYFSKVLENPVKEELPELIVTLQPEILNYFEREEVRKHYINISDEFPKLRSDLKGKSMDSTQAFVTPLLYAPIIMLVNKEVKNPPKTWKDLLDKRFHGRVLAPNTHTPVSKAFNFLIKDIAGKENTDQFFEMMKYSGLPFDVITG
;
A
#
# COMPACT_ATOMS: atom_id res chain seq x y z
N MET A 1 -4.58 20.45 22.38
CA MET A 1 -4.98 19.19 21.72
C MET A 1 -3.71 18.52 21.26
N LYS A 2 -3.53 17.20 21.42
CA LYS A 2 -2.33 16.52 20.91
C LYS A 2 -2.46 16.34 19.40
N SER A 3 -1.41 16.65 18.65
CA SER A 3 -1.29 16.31 17.22
C SER A 3 -1.44 14.80 17.04
N LYS A 4 -1.98 14.36 15.91
CA LYS A 4 -2.20 12.94 15.59
C LYS A 4 -1.49 12.58 14.30
N ILE A 5 -0.71 11.51 14.29
CA ILE A 5 -0.07 10.97 13.08
C ILE A 5 -0.48 9.52 12.89
N PHE A 6 -1.01 9.21 11.72
CA PHE A 6 -1.36 7.87 11.30
C PHE A 6 -0.21 7.25 10.50
N ILE A 7 0.25 6.06 10.89
CA ILE A 7 1.36 5.36 10.22
C ILE A 7 1.00 3.89 10.03
N PHE A 8 0.92 3.47 8.76
CA PHE A 8 0.82 2.09 8.36
C PHE A 8 1.83 1.79 7.23
N VAL A 9 2.96 1.20 7.63
CA VAL A 9 4.07 0.80 6.75
C VAL A 9 4.62 -0.54 7.25
N PRO A 10 5.52 -1.22 6.52
CA PRO A 10 6.11 -2.49 6.98
C PRO A 10 6.75 -2.32 8.37
N ILE A 11 6.59 -3.31 9.25
CA ILE A 11 6.94 -3.21 10.68
C ILE A 11 8.35 -2.67 10.94
N ASN A 12 9.32 -3.09 10.13
CA ASN A 12 10.72 -2.66 10.21
C ASN A 12 10.90 -1.16 9.88
N ILE A 13 10.08 -0.63 8.96
CA ILE A 13 10.04 0.80 8.65
C ILE A 13 9.26 1.54 9.74
N GLY A 14 8.10 1.00 10.14
CA GLY A 14 7.17 1.63 11.08
C GLY A 14 7.82 1.93 12.43
N ARG A 15 8.49 0.93 13.03
CA ARG A 15 9.18 1.09 14.32
C ARG A 15 10.26 2.18 14.28
N ASN A 16 11.05 2.20 13.21
CA ASN A 16 12.12 3.19 13.02
C ASN A 16 11.55 4.60 12.80
N LEU A 17 10.50 4.70 11.98
CA LEU A 17 9.82 5.96 11.69
C LEU A 17 9.15 6.53 12.93
N GLU A 18 8.42 5.70 13.68
CA GLU A 18 7.75 6.10 14.92
C GLU A 18 8.78 6.54 15.97
N SER A 19 9.88 5.81 16.15
CA SER A 19 10.97 6.22 17.06
C SER A 19 11.59 7.56 16.65
N LEU A 20 11.81 7.78 15.36
CA LEU A 20 12.31 9.05 14.84
C LEU A 20 11.31 10.20 15.09
N LEU A 21 10.04 9.98 14.78
CA LEU A 21 9.00 11.00 14.91
C LEU A 21 8.68 11.31 16.38
N LYS A 22 8.66 10.33 17.28
CA LYS A 22 8.52 10.57 18.74
C LYS A 22 9.61 11.48 19.29
N ARG A 23 10.84 11.41 18.75
CA ARG A 23 11.93 12.33 19.13
C ARG A 23 11.75 13.74 18.59
N LYS A 24 11.08 13.89 17.45
CA LYS A 24 10.89 15.18 16.76
C LYS A 24 9.58 15.87 17.14
N ALA A 25 8.57 15.09 17.53
CA ALA A 25 7.22 15.52 17.87
C ALA A 25 6.72 14.73 19.10
N PRO A 26 7.26 15.02 20.31
CA PRO A 26 6.97 14.24 21.51
C PRO A 26 5.52 14.34 21.98
N ASP A 27 4.83 15.42 21.64
CA ASP A 27 3.43 15.67 22.03
C ASP A 27 2.40 15.06 21.07
N THR A 28 2.87 14.25 20.11
CA THR A 28 2.03 13.61 19.09
C THR A 28 1.53 12.24 19.54
N GLU A 29 0.25 11.99 19.29
CA GLU A 29 -0.38 10.67 19.36
C GLU A 29 -0.13 9.92 18.03
N PHE A 30 0.37 8.69 18.13
CA PHE A 30 0.61 7.84 16.96
C PHE A 30 -0.47 6.78 16.85
N ILE A 31 -1.06 6.68 15.65
CA ILE A 31 -2.08 5.70 15.30
C ILE A 31 -1.42 4.69 14.37
N THR A 32 -1.17 3.48 14.87
CA THR A 32 -0.44 2.43 14.16
C THR A 32 -1.25 1.14 14.12
N PRO A 33 -2.12 0.96 13.12
CA PRO A 33 -2.89 -0.27 12.98
C PRO A 33 -1.97 -1.49 12.88
N SER A 34 -2.39 -2.60 13.48
CA SER A 34 -1.66 -3.86 13.46
C SER A 34 -1.88 -4.67 12.16
N SER A 35 -2.90 -4.30 11.37
CA SER A 35 -3.27 -5.01 10.14
C SER A 35 -3.93 -4.10 9.11
N SER A 36 -3.94 -4.53 7.85
CA SER A 36 -4.65 -3.83 6.77
C SER A 36 -6.16 -3.71 7.03
N SER A 37 -6.77 -4.71 7.69
CA SER A 37 -8.19 -4.64 8.05
C SER A 37 -8.47 -3.57 9.11
N GLU A 38 -7.60 -3.45 10.11
CA GLU A 38 -7.71 -2.42 11.15
C GLU A 38 -7.52 -1.02 10.57
N GLU A 39 -6.59 -0.85 9.64
CA GLU A 39 -6.40 0.39 8.89
C GLU A 39 -7.65 0.79 8.08
N LEU A 40 -8.22 -0.14 7.31
CA LEU A 40 -9.44 0.14 6.54
C LEU A 40 -10.62 0.49 7.44
N ASN A 41 -10.76 -0.18 8.59
CA ASN A 41 -11.77 0.15 9.60
C ASN A 41 -11.54 1.53 10.23
N TYR A 42 -10.28 1.94 10.40
CA TYR A 42 -9.97 3.29 10.87
C TYR A 42 -10.37 4.33 9.83
N PHE A 43 -10.04 4.12 8.55
CA PHE A 43 -10.42 5.05 7.49
C PHE A 43 -11.93 5.15 7.32
N SER A 44 -12.67 4.03 7.38
CA SER A 44 -14.13 4.10 7.31
C SER A 44 -14.70 4.91 8.49
N LYS A 45 -14.21 4.69 9.71
CA LYS A 45 -14.67 5.43 10.89
C LYS A 45 -14.37 6.93 10.81
N VAL A 46 -13.14 7.30 10.43
CA VAL A 46 -12.62 8.68 10.60
C VAL A 46 -12.77 9.51 9.33
N LEU A 47 -12.68 8.90 8.15
CA LEU A 47 -12.73 9.62 6.87
C LEU A 47 -14.11 9.55 6.20
N GLU A 48 -15.01 8.63 6.57
CA GLU A 48 -16.37 8.65 6.01
C GLU A 48 -17.19 9.83 6.51
N ASN A 49 -17.02 10.19 7.79
CA ASN A 49 -17.70 11.31 8.44
C ASN A 49 -16.67 12.16 9.18
N PRO A 50 -15.89 13.00 8.46
CA PRO A 50 -14.74 13.67 9.03
C PRO A 50 -15.14 14.70 10.09
N VAL A 51 -14.62 14.50 11.31
CA VAL A 51 -14.64 15.48 12.41
C VAL A 51 -13.21 15.98 12.59
N LYS A 52 -13.00 17.31 12.50
CA LYS A 52 -11.67 17.92 12.43
C LYS A 52 -10.75 17.46 13.57
N GLU A 53 -11.29 17.34 14.78
CA GLU A 53 -10.57 16.96 15.99
C GLU A 53 -10.18 15.47 16.03
N GLU A 54 -10.83 14.65 15.21
CA GLU A 54 -10.56 13.22 15.08
C GLU A 54 -9.56 12.90 13.96
N LEU A 55 -9.39 13.80 13.00
CA LEU A 55 -8.52 13.61 11.86
C LEU A 55 -7.03 13.63 12.25
N PRO A 56 -6.21 12.72 11.70
CA PRO A 56 -4.77 12.82 11.80
C PRO A 56 -4.25 14.00 10.96
N GLU A 57 -3.22 14.67 11.46
CA GLU A 57 -2.54 15.77 10.75
C GLU A 57 -1.64 15.25 9.61
N LEU A 58 -1.17 14.01 9.73
CA LEU A 58 -0.38 13.32 8.72
C LEU A 58 -0.83 11.85 8.62
N ILE A 59 -1.04 11.39 7.39
CA ILE A 59 -1.32 9.99 7.07
C ILE A 59 -0.17 9.45 6.22
N VAL A 60 0.51 8.42 6.72
CA VAL A 60 1.49 7.63 5.99
C VAL A 60 0.94 6.22 5.86
N THR A 61 0.61 5.79 4.64
CA THR A 61 -0.03 4.50 4.39
C THR A 61 0.52 3.83 3.14
N LEU A 62 0.39 2.50 3.08
CA LEU A 62 0.59 1.68 1.88
C LEU A 62 -0.72 1.39 1.13
N GLN A 63 -1.89 1.76 1.65
CA GLN A 63 -3.18 1.46 1.02
C GLN A 63 -3.51 2.47 -0.06
N PRO A 64 -3.68 2.04 -1.32
CA PRO A 64 -4.14 2.93 -2.37
C PRO A 64 -5.59 3.41 -2.15
N GLU A 65 -6.41 2.71 -1.36
CA GLU A 65 -7.81 3.10 -1.09
C GLU A 65 -7.94 4.46 -0.42
N ILE A 66 -6.89 4.94 0.25
CA ILE A 66 -6.86 6.28 0.83
C ILE A 66 -7.21 7.36 -0.22
N LEU A 67 -6.82 7.13 -1.49
CA LEU A 67 -7.05 8.07 -2.59
C LEU A 67 -8.54 8.37 -2.77
N ASN A 68 -9.41 7.36 -2.62
CA ASN A 68 -10.85 7.53 -2.77
C ASN A 68 -11.43 8.48 -1.71
N TYR A 69 -10.85 8.49 -0.49
CA TYR A 69 -11.27 9.42 0.56
C TYR A 69 -10.78 10.84 0.28
N PHE A 70 -9.54 10.99 -0.21
CA PHE A 70 -8.97 12.31 -0.54
C PHE A 70 -9.51 12.93 -1.82
N GLU A 71 -10.31 12.22 -2.63
CA GLU A 71 -11.09 12.82 -3.71
C GLU A 71 -12.32 13.60 -3.20
N ARG A 72 -12.79 13.28 -1.99
CA ARG A 72 -13.99 13.88 -1.39
C ARG A 72 -13.70 15.26 -0.82
N GLU A 73 -14.59 16.23 -1.07
CA GLU A 73 -14.39 17.61 -0.64
C GLU A 73 -14.43 17.73 0.89
N GLU A 74 -15.31 16.95 1.53
CA GLU A 74 -15.50 16.93 2.98
C GLU A 74 -14.25 16.51 3.73
N VAL A 75 -13.40 15.67 3.13
CA VAL A 75 -12.08 15.29 3.67
C VAL A 75 -11.04 16.35 3.29
N ARG A 76 -10.96 16.73 2.01
CA ARG A 76 -9.94 17.66 1.49
C ARG A 76 -9.91 19.01 2.21
N LYS A 77 -11.06 19.56 2.60
CA LYS A 77 -11.13 20.85 3.30
C LYS A 77 -10.37 20.89 4.63
N HIS A 78 -9.99 19.72 5.17
CA HIS A 78 -9.24 19.60 6.42
C HIS A 78 -7.72 19.46 6.21
N TYR A 79 -7.24 19.28 4.97
CA TYR A 79 -5.84 19.09 4.66
C TYR A 79 -5.30 20.22 3.79
N ILE A 80 -4.00 20.46 3.88
CA ILE A 80 -3.28 21.43 3.04
C ILE A 80 -2.36 20.69 2.07
N ASN A 81 -2.01 21.36 0.97
CA ASN A 81 -1.00 20.83 0.06
C ASN A 81 0.37 20.82 0.76
N ILE A 82 1.09 19.72 0.60
CA ILE A 82 2.39 19.44 1.20
C ILE A 82 3.55 19.98 0.33
N SER A 83 3.25 20.48 -0.89
CA SER A 83 4.20 20.66 -2.00
C SER A 83 5.36 21.62 -1.78
N ASP A 84 5.24 22.61 -0.90
CA ASP A 84 6.24 23.68 -0.82
C ASP A 84 7.41 23.32 0.09
N GLU A 85 7.22 22.37 1.01
CA GLU A 85 8.23 21.95 1.99
C GLU A 85 8.80 20.55 1.70
N PHE A 86 8.19 19.80 0.79
CA PHE A 86 8.66 18.46 0.45
C PHE A 86 9.81 18.46 -0.58
N PRO A 87 10.79 17.55 -0.43
CA PRO A 87 11.85 17.38 -1.42
C PRO A 87 11.27 17.11 -2.81
N LYS A 88 11.78 17.83 -3.81
CA LYS A 88 11.39 17.61 -5.21
C LYS A 88 11.69 16.18 -5.63
N LEU A 89 10.77 15.59 -6.39
CA LEU A 89 10.96 14.29 -7.01
C LEU A 89 12.24 14.30 -7.87
N ARG A 90 13.03 13.21 -7.80
CA ARG A 90 14.22 13.06 -8.65
C ARG A 90 13.85 13.15 -10.13
N SER A 91 14.72 13.77 -10.93
CA SER A 91 14.46 14.06 -12.34
C SER A 91 14.21 12.81 -13.21
N ASP A 92 14.87 11.69 -12.89
CA ASP A 92 14.69 10.41 -13.58
C ASP A 92 13.32 9.78 -13.31
N LEU A 93 12.78 9.96 -12.11
CA LEU A 93 11.42 9.52 -11.75
C LEU A 93 10.36 10.46 -12.32
N LYS A 94 10.64 11.76 -12.34
CA LYS A 94 9.78 12.75 -12.99
C LYS A 94 9.64 12.49 -14.49
N GLY A 95 10.72 12.12 -15.17
CA GLY A 95 10.72 11.72 -16.58
C GLY A 95 9.92 10.44 -16.87
N LYS A 96 9.56 9.66 -15.84
CA LYS A 96 8.71 8.46 -15.92
C LYS A 96 7.27 8.72 -15.47
N SER A 97 6.87 9.99 -15.31
CA SER A 97 5.53 10.37 -14.84
C SER A 97 5.16 9.74 -13.50
N MET A 98 6.16 9.58 -12.61
CA MET A 98 5.93 9.03 -11.27
C MET A 98 5.49 10.11 -10.27
N ASP A 99 5.48 11.38 -10.67
CA ASP A 99 4.99 12.48 -9.86
C ASP A 99 3.48 12.35 -9.58
N SER A 100 3.04 12.81 -8.42
CA SER A 100 1.61 12.82 -8.10
C SER A 100 0.93 13.98 -8.80
N THR A 101 -0.18 13.71 -9.47
CA THR A 101 -1.07 14.75 -9.98
C THR A 101 -2.04 15.24 -8.90
N GLN A 102 -2.03 14.62 -7.71
CA GLN A 102 -2.94 14.94 -6.61
C GLN A 102 -2.27 15.87 -5.59
N ALA A 103 -2.94 17.00 -5.29
CA ALA A 103 -2.38 18.05 -4.42
C ALA A 103 -2.20 17.63 -2.95
N PHE A 104 -2.92 16.61 -2.47
CA PHE A 104 -2.92 16.21 -1.05
C PHE A 104 -2.17 14.90 -0.79
N VAL A 105 -1.65 14.26 -1.85
CA VAL A 105 -1.03 12.95 -1.76
C VAL A 105 0.34 13.00 -2.42
N THR A 106 1.37 12.67 -1.63
CA THR A 106 2.76 12.64 -2.09
C THR A 106 3.31 11.21 -2.02
N PRO A 107 3.80 10.63 -3.14
CA PRO A 107 4.42 9.32 -3.12
C PRO A 107 5.78 9.40 -2.42
N LEU A 108 5.95 8.60 -1.37
CA LEU A 108 7.19 8.55 -0.60
C LEU A 108 8.11 7.37 -1.00
N LEU A 109 7.50 6.30 -1.51
CA LEU A 109 8.17 5.05 -1.83
C LEU A 109 7.51 4.39 -3.04
N TYR A 110 8.32 3.79 -3.90
CA TYR A 110 7.86 2.83 -4.90
C TYR A 110 8.36 1.45 -4.53
N ALA A 111 7.44 0.55 -4.19
CA ALA A 111 7.75 -0.84 -3.88
C ALA A 111 7.46 -1.70 -5.12
N PRO A 112 8.45 -2.40 -5.68
CA PRO A 112 8.20 -3.32 -6.78
C PRO A 112 7.47 -4.56 -6.27
N ILE A 113 6.51 -5.05 -7.05
CA ILE A 113 6.00 -6.41 -6.89
C ILE A 113 7.02 -7.35 -7.53
N ILE A 114 7.47 -8.34 -6.77
CA ILE A 114 8.46 -9.32 -7.24
C ILE A 114 7.86 -10.72 -7.23
N MET A 115 8.26 -11.51 -8.23
CA MET A 115 7.94 -12.94 -8.29
C MET A 115 9.11 -13.72 -7.68
N LEU A 116 8.83 -14.51 -6.65
CA LEU A 116 9.81 -15.43 -6.08
C LEU A 116 9.56 -16.82 -6.63
N VAL A 117 10.59 -17.44 -7.19
CA VAL A 117 10.50 -18.73 -7.85
C VAL A 117 11.37 -19.74 -7.14
N ASN A 118 10.82 -20.92 -6.85
CA ASN A 118 11.61 -22.03 -6.34
C ASN A 118 12.65 -22.45 -7.41
N LYS A 119 13.93 -22.41 -7.03
CA LYS A 119 15.08 -22.75 -7.89
C LYS A 119 15.02 -24.15 -8.49
N GLU A 120 14.23 -25.06 -7.90
CA GLU A 120 14.10 -26.45 -8.34
C GLU A 120 13.03 -26.65 -9.42
N VAL A 121 12.22 -25.62 -9.71
CA VAL A 121 11.20 -25.68 -10.76
C VAL A 121 11.88 -25.75 -12.13
N LYS A 122 11.66 -26.86 -12.83
CA LYS A 122 12.04 -27.00 -14.25
C LYS A 122 11.15 -26.08 -15.10
N ASN A 123 11.76 -25.26 -15.95
CA ASN A 123 11.09 -24.23 -16.78
C ASN A 123 10.32 -23.19 -15.94
N PRO A 124 11.02 -22.35 -15.15
CA PRO A 124 10.39 -21.33 -14.33
C PRO A 124 9.70 -20.26 -15.19
N PRO A 125 8.67 -19.57 -14.63
CA PRO A 125 8.08 -18.41 -15.29
C PRO A 125 9.15 -17.32 -15.45
N LYS A 126 9.19 -16.69 -16.63
CA LYS A 126 10.08 -15.56 -16.95
C LYS A 126 9.34 -14.24 -16.96
N THR A 127 8.03 -14.28 -17.16
CA THR A 127 7.13 -13.13 -17.20
C THR A 127 5.93 -13.36 -16.30
N TRP A 128 5.24 -12.29 -15.91
CA TRP A 128 3.95 -12.38 -15.23
C TRP A 128 2.89 -13.12 -16.06
N LYS A 129 2.96 -12.99 -17.39
CA LYS A 129 2.05 -13.67 -18.33
C LYS A 129 2.24 -15.18 -18.30
N ASP A 130 3.45 -15.68 -18.04
CA ASP A 130 3.71 -17.11 -17.96
C ASP A 130 2.92 -17.78 -16.83
N LEU A 131 2.56 -17.04 -15.77
CA LEU A 131 1.76 -17.57 -14.67
C LEU A 131 0.35 -18.01 -15.10
N LEU A 132 -0.15 -17.47 -16.22
CA LEU A 132 -1.47 -17.83 -16.79
C LEU A 132 -1.45 -19.20 -17.48
N ASP A 133 -0.29 -19.84 -17.63
CA ASP A 133 -0.17 -21.16 -18.22
C ASP A 133 -0.72 -22.23 -17.27
N LYS A 134 -1.43 -23.21 -17.83
CA LYS A 134 -1.94 -24.40 -17.13
C LYS A 134 -0.91 -25.12 -16.28
N ARG A 135 0.38 -25.03 -16.63
CA ARG A 135 1.50 -25.62 -15.87
C ARG A 135 1.68 -25.03 -14.47
N PHE A 136 1.19 -23.82 -14.21
CA PHE A 136 1.31 -23.13 -12.91
C PHE A 136 0.01 -23.12 -12.09
N HIS A 137 -1.07 -23.68 -12.62
CA HIS A 137 -2.34 -23.81 -11.91
C HIS A 137 -2.18 -24.53 -10.56
N GLY A 138 -2.67 -23.90 -9.48
CA GLY A 138 -2.55 -24.42 -8.10
C GLY A 138 -1.13 -24.37 -7.51
N ARG A 139 -0.17 -23.77 -8.20
CA ARG A 139 1.26 -23.67 -7.82
C ARG A 139 1.72 -22.25 -7.55
N VAL A 140 0.85 -21.26 -7.75
CA VAL A 140 1.11 -19.86 -7.42
C VAL A 140 0.59 -19.57 -6.02
N LEU A 141 1.48 -19.05 -5.17
CA LEU A 141 1.13 -18.54 -3.84
C LEU A 141 1.11 -17.02 -3.88
N ALA A 142 0.03 -16.43 -3.37
CA ALA A 142 -0.10 -14.98 -3.21
C ALA A 142 -0.41 -14.64 -1.75
N PRO A 143 -0.03 -13.43 -1.26
CA PRO A 143 -0.42 -12.98 0.07
C PRO A 143 -1.94 -12.85 0.21
N ASN A 144 -2.43 -12.71 1.44
CA ASN A 144 -3.86 -12.48 1.71
C ASN A 144 -4.43 -11.33 0.84
N THR A 145 -5.62 -11.54 0.28
CA THR A 145 -6.34 -10.63 -0.64
C THR A 145 -6.49 -9.20 -0.11
N HIS A 146 -6.49 -9.00 1.20
CA HIS A 146 -6.66 -7.68 1.83
C HIS A 146 -5.36 -6.86 1.94
N THR A 147 -4.21 -7.43 1.58
CA THR A 147 -2.92 -6.74 1.66
C THR A 147 -2.71 -5.79 0.47
N PRO A 148 -1.97 -4.67 0.64
CA PRO A 148 -1.60 -3.79 -0.48
C PRO A 148 -0.92 -4.52 -1.63
N VAL A 149 -0.06 -5.50 -1.30
CA VAL A 149 0.66 -6.31 -2.29
C VAL A 149 -0.30 -7.14 -3.14
N SER A 150 -1.28 -7.80 -2.52
CA SER A 150 -2.26 -8.60 -3.26
C SER A 150 -3.18 -7.75 -4.12
N LYS A 151 -3.57 -6.56 -3.67
CA LYS A 151 -4.33 -5.61 -4.48
C LYS A 151 -3.55 -5.16 -5.71
N ALA A 152 -2.29 -4.78 -5.53
CA ALA A 152 -1.42 -4.36 -6.62
C ALA A 152 -1.13 -5.53 -7.60
N PHE A 153 -0.96 -6.74 -7.08
CA PHE A 153 -0.83 -7.95 -7.90
C PHE A 153 -2.11 -8.23 -8.69
N ASN A 154 -3.28 -8.08 -8.06
CA ASN A 154 -4.56 -8.28 -8.72
C ASN A 154 -4.75 -7.28 -9.87
N PHE A 155 -4.37 -6.01 -9.67
CA PHE A 155 -4.38 -4.99 -10.71
C PHE A 155 -3.46 -5.39 -11.88
N LEU A 156 -2.23 -5.82 -11.59
CA LEU A 156 -1.26 -6.27 -12.59
C LEU A 156 -1.78 -7.45 -13.42
N ILE A 157 -2.37 -8.46 -12.77
CA ILE A 157 -2.90 -9.63 -13.49
C ILE A 157 -4.10 -9.23 -14.35
N LYS A 158 -4.99 -8.37 -13.87
CA LYS A 158 -6.13 -7.87 -14.66
C LYS A 158 -5.67 -7.15 -15.93
N ASP A 159 -4.61 -6.35 -15.83
CA ASP A 159 -4.01 -5.65 -16.95
C ASP A 159 -3.40 -6.61 -17.98
N ILE A 160 -2.72 -7.67 -17.53
CA ILE A 160 -2.00 -8.61 -18.40
C ILE A 160 -2.93 -9.68 -19.00
N ALA A 161 -3.89 -10.19 -18.23
CA ALA A 161 -4.74 -11.32 -18.61
C ALA A 161 -6.02 -10.89 -19.35
N GLY A 162 -6.45 -9.63 -19.16
CA GLY A 162 -7.78 -9.16 -19.54
C GLY A 162 -8.86 -9.67 -18.57
N LYS A 163 -10.02 -8.99 -18.52
CA LYS A 163 -11.09 -9.26 -17.55
C LYS A 163 -11.51 -10.74 -17.51
N GLU A 164 -11.68 -11.39 -18.66
CA GLU A 164 -12.23 -12.75 -18.76
C GLU A 164 -11.30 -13.85 -18.21
N ASN A 165 -9.98 -13.69 -18.34
CA ASN A 165 -9.02 -14.71 -17.89
C ASN A 165 -8.56 -14.51 -16.44
N THR A 166 -8.95 -13.39 -15.83
CA THR A 166 -8.48 -13.02 -14.48
C THR A 166 -9.18 -13.85 -13.41
N ASP A 167 -10.50 -14.00 -13.50
CA ASP A 167 -11.28 -14.70 -12.48
C ASP A 167 -10.89 -16.18 -12.40
N GLN A 168 -10.72 -16.83 -13.56
CA GLN A 168 -10.22 -18.19 -13.64
C GLN A 168 -8.82 -18.32 -13.04
N PHE A 169 -7.92 -17.36 -13.27
CA PHE A 169 -6.58 -17.39 -12.67
C PHE A 169 -6.63 -17.26 -11.14
N PHE A 170 -7.45 -16.36 -10.61
CA PHE A 170 -7.57 -16.16 -9.16
C PHE A 170 -8.20 -17.34 -8.43
N GLU A 171 -9.15 -18.05 -9.04
CA GLU A 171 -9.69 -19.31 -8.50
C GLU A 171 -8.62 -20.40 -8.38
N MET A 172 -7.59 -20.34 -9.21
CA MET A 172 -6.52 -21.34 -9.26
C MET A 172 -5.31 -20.98 -8.41
N MET A 173 -5.29 -19.79 -7.80
CA MET A 173 -4.25 -19.39 -6.86
C MET A 173 -4.51 -19.96 -5.48
N LYS A 174 -3.42 -20.25 -4.77
CA LYS A 174 -3.47 -20.52 -3.34
C LYS A 174 -3.11 -19.25 -2.59
N TYR A 175 -4.07 -18.69 -1.88
CA TYR A 175 -3.81 -17.61 -0.94
C TYR A 175 -3.31 -18.21 0.36
N SER A 176 -2.04 -17.97 0.68
CA SER A 176 -1.45 -18.47 1.92
C SER A 176 -0.34 -17.56 2.39
N GLY A 177 -0.27 -17.37 3.72
CA GLY A 177 0.79 -16.61 4.36
C GLY A 177 0.45 -15.12 4.52
N LEU A 178 0.97 -14.56 5.61
CA LEU A 178 1.14 -13.12 5.77
C LEU A 178 2.19 -12.66 4.73
N PRO A 179 2.12 -11.42 4.22
CA PRO A 179 3.04 -10.90 3.22
C PRO A 179 4.44 -10.79 3.85
N PHE A 180 5.20 -11.90 3.86
CA PHE A 180 6.41 -12.05 4.66
C PHE A 180 6.24 -11.44 6.05
N ASP A 181 5.78 -12.24 7.03
CA ASP A 181 6.23 -11.95 8.38
C ASP A 181 7.75 -11.83 8.29
N VAL A 182 8.25 -10.61 8.46
CA VAL A 182 9.63 -10.41 8.87
C VAL A 182 9.67 -11.10 10.22
N ILE A 183 10.03 -12.39 10.21
CA ILE A 183 10.31 -13.17 11.40
C ILE A 183 11.44 -12.41 12.09
N THR A 184 11.08 -11.57 13.04
CA THR A 184 12.02 -11.08 14.03
C THR A 184 12.27 -12.25 14.96
N GLY A 185 13.38 -12.96 14.72
CA GLY A 185 14.10 -13.59 15.82
C GLY A 185 14.65 -12.54 16.77
#